data_AF-A0A2V9EZ52-F1
#
_entry.id   AF-A0A2V9EZ52-F1
#
_cell.length_a   1.000
_cell.length_b   1.000
_cell.length_c   1.000
_cell.angle_alpha   90.00
_cell.angle_beta   90.00
_cell.angle_gamma   90.00
#
_symmetry.space_group_name_H-M   'P 1'
#
loop_
_entity.id
_entity.type
_entity.pdbx_description
1 polymer ?
#
loop_
_entity_poly.entity_id
_entity_poly.type
_entity_poly.pdbx_seq_one_letter_code
_entity_poly.pdbx_strand_id
1 'polypeptide(L)'
;MQYLARVIKQHEEKRKGERLYTTAEAAKRAGVSRQTLQTWMAVGKIKGPELIRPVHIRLWSKEDIAQLKKVGKRPGRPRREDAGKKKAPPPVLGEWLK
;
A
#
# COMPACT_ATOMS: atom_id res chain seq x y z
N MET A 1 3.21 -16.50 -9.87
CA MET A 1 3.35 -15.92 -8.51
C MET A 1 4.60 -16.39 -7.73
N GLN A 2 5.31 -17.45 -8.12
CA GLN A 2 6.49 -17.98 -7.38
C GLN A 2 7.74 -17.07 -7.38
N TYR A 3 7.82 -16.13 -8.33
CA TYR A 3 8.98 -15.27 -8.53
C TYR A 3 9.24 -14.28 -7.38
N LEU A 4 8.19 -13.71 -6.79
CA LEU A 4 8.30 -12.77 -5.67
C LEU A 4 8.87 -13.44 -4.42
N ALA A 5 8.42 -14.66 -4.11
CA ALA A 5 8.90 -15.41 -2.96
C ALA A 5 10.41 -15.74 -3.08
N ARG A 6 10.88 -16.06 -4.30
CA ARG A 6 12.30 -16.31 -4.56
C ARG A 6 13.15 -15.06 -4.33
N VAL A 7 12.70 -13.91 -4.82
CA VAL A 7 13.41 -12.63 -4.64
C VAL A 7 13.45 -12.22 -3.17
N ILE A 8 12.34 -12.40 -2.45
CA ILE A 8 12.31 -12.15 -0.99
C ILE A 8 13.34 -13.04 -0.30
N LYS A 9 13.30 -14.35 -0.54
CA LYS A 9 14.22 -15.32 0.09
C LYS A 9 15.69 -14.99 -0.19
N GLN A 10 16.04 -14.66 -1.43
CA GLN A 10 17.41 -14.27 -1.80
C GLN A 10 17.88 -13.01 -1.04
N HIS A 11 16.98 -12.04 -0.86
CA HIS A 11 17.30 -10.82 -0.11
C HIS A 11 17.34 -11.05 1.42
N GLU A 12 16.51 -11.95 1.95
CA GLU A 12 16.59 -12.39 3.35
C GLU A 12 17.93 -13.07 3.64
N GLU A 13 18.38 -13.97 2.76
CA GLU A 13 19.69 -14.65 2.86
C GLU A 13 20.84 -13.62 2.83
N LYS A 14 20.76 -12.61 1.96
CA LYS A 14 21.78 -11.55 1.87
C LYS A 14 21.83 -10.62 3.09
N ARG A 15 20.69 -10.39 3.77
CA ARG A 15 20.58 -9.56 4.98
C ARG A 15 20.69 -10.37 6.28
N LYS A 16 21.42 -11.50 6.27
CA LYS A 16 21.66 -12.36 7.45
C LYS A 16 20.38 -12.99 8.04
N GLY A 17 19.36 -13.27 7.22
CA GLY A 17 18.11 -13.90 7.67
C GLY A 17 17.10 -12.93 8.28
N GLU A 18 17.29 -11.63 8.12
CA GLU A 18 16.27 -10.64 8.50
C GLU A 18 15.04 -10.79 7.62
N ARG A 19 13.88 -10.98 8.27
CA ARG A 19 12.59 -11.11 7.56
C ARG A 19 12.23 -9.81 6.87
N LEU A 20 11.99 -9.89 5.57
CA LEU A 20 11.63 -8.74 4.73
C LEU A 20 10.14 -8.74 4.42
N TYR A 21 9.59 -7.54 4.33
CA TYR A 21 8.17 -7.32 4.12
C TYR A 21 7.92 -6.51 2.85
N THR A 22 6.91 -6.89 2.10
CA THR A 22 6.42 -6.06 1.00
C THR A 22 5.80 -4.78 1.52
N THR A 23 5.62 -3.78 0.65
CA THR A 23 4.99 -2.51 1.02
C THR A 23 3.58 -2.70 1.60
N ALA A 24 2.82 -3.68 1.11
CA ALA A 24 1.48 -3.99 1.64
C ALA A 24 1.55 -4.57 3.06
N GLU A 25 2.49 -5.49 3.29
CA GLU A 25 2.72 -6.09 4.60
C GLU A 25 3.28 -5.09 5.62
N ALA A 26 4.19 -4.23 5.20
CA ALA A 26 4.75 -3.15 6.02
C ALA A 26 3.64 -2.19 6.47
N ALA A 27 2.76 -1.77 5.54
CA ALA A 27 1.60 -0.94 5.86
C ALA A 27 0.67 -1.60 6.88
N LYS A 28 0.32 -2.89 6.67
CA LYS A 28 -0.51 -3.66 7.60
C LYS A 28 0.12 -3.73 9.00
N ARG A 29 1.43 -3.98 9.09
CA ARG A 29 2.16 -4.04 10.36
C ARG A 29 2.34 -2.69 11.04
N ALA A 30 2.42 -1.61 10.27
CA ALA A 30 2.45 -0.23 10.77
C ALA A 30 1.06 0.31 11.15
N GLY A 31 -0.02 -0.41 10.81
CA GLY A 31 -1.39 0.00 11.11
C GLY A 31 -1.89 1.17 10.25
N VAL A 32 -1.39 1.29 9.02
CA VAL A 32 -1.76 2.32 8.04
C VAL A 32 -2.16 1.67 6.71
N SER A 33 -2.88 2.41 5.86
CA SER A 33 -3.18 1.91 4.51
C SER A 33 -1.93 1.96 3.61
N ARG A 34 -1.89 1.09 2.58
CA ARG A 34 -0.85 1.15 1.54
C ARG A 34 -0.79 2.53 0.88
N GLN A 35 -1.96 3.15 0.64
CA GLN A 35 -2.05 4.47 0.04
C GLN A 35 -1.41 5.54 0.94
N THR A 36 -1.66 5.51 2.25
CA THR A 36 -1.01 6.42 3.20
C THR A 36 0.51 6.28 3.15
N LEU A 37 1.01 5.04 3.10
CA LEU A 37 2.45 4.77 3.01
C LEU A 37 3.04 5.31 1.70
N GLN A 38 2.35 5.14 0.57
CA GLN A 38 2.75 5.71 -0.72
C GLN A 38 2.73 7.23 -0.70
N THR A 39 1.69 7.85 -0.15
CA THR A 39 1.61 9.31 0.01
C THR A 39 2.77 9.82 0.86
N TRP A 40 3.09 9.17 1.97
CA TRP A 40 4.22 9.57 2.82
C TRP A 40 5.56 9.50 2.08
N MET A 41 5.78 8.50 1.23
CA MET A 41 6.96 8.44 0.36
C MET A 41 6.95 9.57 -0.68
N ALA A 42 5.80 9.83 -1.31
CA ALA A 42 5.68 10.85 -2.35
C ALA A 42 5.92 12.27 -1.82
N VAL A 43 5.46 12.57 -0.59
CA VAL A 43 5.71 13.86 0.06
C VAL A 43 7.05 13.93 0.81
N GLY A 44 7.88 12.89 0.73
CA GLY A 44 9.18 12.85 1.40
C GLY A 44 9.13 12.75 2.93
N LYS A 45 7.95 12.50 3.53
CA LYS A 45 7.79 12.36 4.99
C LYS A 45 8.54 11.14 5.53
N ILE A 46 8.66 10.10 4.71
CA ILE A 46 9.46 8.91 4.99
C ILE A 46 10.36 8.61 3.79
N LYS A 47 11.58 8.14 4.04
CA LYS A 47 12.42 7.57 3.00
C LYS A 47 12.10 6.08 2.89
N GLY A 48 11.47 5.70 1.78
CA GLY A 48 11.20 4.28 1.51
C GLY A 48 12.50 3.51 1.22
N PRO A 49 12.55 2.19 1.49
CA PRO A 49 13.68 1.34 1.12
C PRO A 49 13.94 1.36 -0.39
N GLU A 50 15.14 0.95 -0.78
CA GLU A 50 15.55 0.87 -2.17
C GLU A 50 14.60 0.01 -3.00
N LEU A 51 14.35 0.44 -4.25
CA LEU A 51 13.50 -0.27 -5.18
C LEU A 51 14.30 -1.39 -5.84
N ILE A 52 13.92 -2.64 -5.57
CA ILE A 52 14.58 -3.81 -6.14
C ILE A 52 14.03 -4.06 -7.54
N ARG A 53 14.93 -3.97 -8.54
CA ARG A 53 14.67 -4.34 -9.93
C ARG A 53 15.03 -5.82 -10.17
N PRO A 54 14.41 -6.50 -11.15
CA PRO A 54 13.45 -6.01 -12.15
C PRO A 54 12.00 -5.96 -11.67
N VAL A 55 11.70 -6.47 -10.47
CA VAL A 55 10.31 -6.64 -10.00
C VAL A 55 9.66 -5.34 -9.53
N HIS A 56 10.44 -4.26 -9.43
CA HIS A 56 10.01 -2.94 -8.97
C HIS A 56 9.28 -3.01 -7.61
N ILE A 57 9.83 -3.80 -6.67
CA ILE A 57 9.30 -3.94 -5.31
C ILE A 57 10.19 -3.26 -4.28
N ARG A 58 9.58 -2.74 -3.22
CA ARG A 58 10.31 -2.27 -2.03
C ARG A 58 10.15 -3.29 -0.92
N LEU A 59 11.28 -3.70 -0.36
CA LEU A 59 11.35 -4.62 0.78
C LEU A 59 11.70 -3.83 2.04
N TRP A 60 10.83 -3.92 3.03
CA TRP A 60 10.89 -3.22 4.30
C TRP A 60 11.42 -4.15 5.37
N SER A 61 12.34 -3.66 6.20
CA SER A 61 12.81 -4.38 7.38
C SER A 61 11.90 -4.15 8.59
N LYS A 62 12.20 -4.82 9.70
CA LYS A 62 11.50 -4.58 10.97
C LYS A 62 11.75 -3.18 11.51
N GLU A 63 12.97 -2.67 11.34
CA GLU A 63 13.41 -1.35 11.74
C GLU A 63 12.65 -0.29 10.95
N ASP A 64 12.50 -0.48 9.64
CA ASP A 64 11.70 0.43 8.81
C ASP A 64 10.25 0.49 9.31
N ILE A 65 9.64 -0.66 9.64
CA ILE A 65 8.29 -0.72 10.19
C ILE A 65 8.21 -0.02 11.56
N ALA A 66 9.24 -0.15 12.40
CA ALA A 66 9.30 0.57 13.67
C ALA A 66 9.35 2.09 13.45
N GLN A 67 10.09 2.57 12.44
CA GLN A 67 10.08 3.98 12.06
C GLN A 67 8.71 4.42 11.54
N LEU A 68 8.03 3.60 10.73
CA LEU A 68 6.67 3.90 10.26
C LEU A 68 5.67 4.11 11.40
N LYS A 69 5.79 3.34 12.48
CA LYS A 69 4.94 3.50 13.67
C LYS A 69 5.19 4.83 14.39
N LYS A 70 6.43 5.31 14.40
CA LYS A 70 6.83 6.59 15.05
C LYS A 70 6.34 7.83 14.31
N VAL A 71 6.20 7.75 12.98
CA VAL A 71 5.75 8.87 12.12
C VAL A 71 4.32 9.36 12.46
N GLY A 72 3.60 8.58 13.29
CA GLY A 72 2.28 8.91 13.81
C GLY A 72 1.19 8.75 12.77
N LYS A 73 0.00 8.34 13.21
CA LYS A 73 -1.19 8.42 12.35
C LYS A 73 -1.47 9.90 12.11
N ARG A 74 -1.46 10.36 10.86
CA ARG A 74 -2.21 11.60 10.56
C ARG A 74 -3.65 11.32 11.00
N PRO A 75 -4.32 12.23 11.74
CA PRO A 75 -5.75 12.11 11.93
C PRO A 75 -6.36 11.96 10.55
N GLY A 76 -7.01 10.82 10.30
CA GLY A 76 -7.62 10.54 9.02
C GLY A 76 -8.60 11.66 8.71
N ARG A 77 -8.65 12.12 7.46
CA ARG A 77 -9.77 12.96 7.02
C ARG A 77 -11.04 12.18 7.37
N PRO A 78 -12.03 12.78 8.06
CA PRO A 78 -13.23 12.07 8.45
C PRO A 78 -13.77 11.33 7.23
N ARG A 79 -14.03 10.03 7.42
CA ARG A 79 -14.66 9.20 6.40
C ARG A 79 -15.96 9.92 6.05
N ARG A 80 -16.14 10.28 4.78
CA ARG A 80 -17.48 10.63 4.29
C ARG A 80 -18.29 9.34 4.35
N GLU A 81 -18.90 9.07 5.49
CA GLU A 81 -20.13 8.28 5.51
C GLU A 81 -21.15 9.08 4.69
N ASP A 82 -21.86 8.36 3.82
CA ASP A 82 -22.92 8.86 2.94
C ASP A 82 -22.50 9.62 1.68
N ALA A 83 -22.20 8.82 0.65
CA ALA A 83 -22.86 9.01 -0.63
C ALA A 83 -23.48 7.68 -1.06
N GLY A 84 -24.52 7.27 -0.33
CA GLY A 84 -25.54 6.39 -0.89
C GLY A 84 -26.17 7.07 -2.10
N LYS A 85 -25.51 7.02 -3.27
CA LYS A 85 -26.22 7.21 -4.53
C LYS A 85 -27.00 5.92 -4.75
N LYS A 86 -28.29 5.95 -4.43
CA LYS A 86 -29.29 5.11 -5.11
C LYS A 86 -28.90 5.14 -6.59
N LYS A 87 -28.47 4.00 -7.16
CA LYS A 87 -28.39 3.90 -8.62
C LYS A 87 -29.81 4.19 -9.10
N ALA A 88 -30.02 5.35 -9.73
CA ALA A 88 -31.19 5.49 -10.58
C ALA A 88 -31.14 4.30 -11.56
N PRO A 89 -32.23 3.55 -11.77
CA PRO A 89 -32.24 2.55 -12.82
C PRO A 89 -31.86 3.25 -14.14
N PRO A 90 -31.04 2.63 -14.99
CA PRO A 90 -30.71 3.21 -16.28
C PRO A 90 -32.03 3.50 -17.03
N PRO A 91 -32.14 4.63 -17.75
CA PRO A 91 -33.33 4.92 -18.53
C PRO A 91 -33.54 3.77 -19.52
N VAL A 92 -34.75 3.20 -19.49
CA VAL A 92 -35.15 2.13 -20.42
C VAL A 92 -35.06 2.71 -21.83
N LEU A 93 -34.24 2.09 -22.68
CA LEU A 93 -34.05 2.43 -24.11
C LEU A 93 -35.33 2.12 -24.92
N GLY A 94 -36.40 2.89 -24.67
CA GLY A 94 -37.70 2.71 -25.33
C GLY A 94 -38.40 3.99 -25.79
N GLU A 95 -37.90 5.19 -25.45
CA GLU A 95 -38.55 6.47 -25.81
C GLU A 95 -37.88 7.25 -26.95
N TRP A 96 -36.99 6.61 -27.73
CA TRP A 96 -36.30 7.24 -28.87
C TRP A 96 -36.75 6.73 -30.24
N LEU A 97 -37.92 6.07 -30.33
CA LEU A 97 -38.57 5.80 -31.61
C LEU A 97 -40.02 6.29 -31.55
N LYS A 98 -40.19 7.48 -32.10
CA LYS A 98 -41.41 7.93 -32.77
C LYS A 98 -41.75 6.99 -33.93
#